data_AF-A0A1J5MHX5-F1
#
_entry.id   AF-A0A1J5MHX5-F1
#
_cell.length_a   1.000
_cell.length_b   1.000
_cell.length_c   1.000
_cell.angle_alpha   90.00
_cell.angle_beta   90.00
_cell.angle_gamma   90.00
#
_symmetry.space_group_name_H-M   'P 1'
#
loop_
_entity.id
_entity.type
_entity.pdbx_description
1 polymer ?
#
loop_
_entity_poly.entity_id
_entity_poly.type
_entity_poly.pdbx_seq_one_letter_code
_entity_poly.pdbx_strand_id
1 'polypeptide(L)'
;MTYCVGLRLNKGLVFMSDTRTNAGVDNFSVTRKMFTWDVPGERVITLMTSGNLATTQSLVSLLEERSKITTERSPSILELPTMFQIARLVGSTLREVISDSHTEGQQASSKFKASVIVGGQIKGGAPTMFLIYPEGNFIEITEDNPFFQIGEAKYGKPILVRAYDPDMSFEDAVKLLIVSFDSTIKANLSVGLPLDLHVYFQDSFVATARPRIEVDDAYYQAVSSSWGDALRNALAQLPSYNID
;
A
#
# COMPACT_ATOMS: atom_id res chain seq x y z
N MET A 1 3.47 12.70 -1.58
CA MET A 1 2.99 12.82 -0.18
C MET A 1 2.25 11.57 0.26
N THR A 2 2.88 10.41 0.07
CA THR A 2 2.33 9.10 0.45
C THR A 2 3.41 8.06 0.20
N TYR A 3 3.49 7.02 1.01
CA TYR A 3 4.18 5.78 0.68
C TYR A 3 3.37 4.58 1.16
N CYS A 4 3.07 3.66 0.24
CA CYS A 4 2.42 2.39 0.56
C CYS A 4 3.18 1.24 -0.11
N VAL A 5 3.23 0.09 0.56
CA VAL A 5 3.88 -1.13 0.08
C VAL A 5 2.97 -2.32 0.31
N GLY A 6 2.77 -3.11 -0.75
CA GLY A 6 2.19 -4.44 -0.65
C GLY A 6 3.25 -5.47 -1.02
N LEU A 7 3.42 -6.49 -0.18
CA LEU A 7 4.44 -7.52 -0.28
C LEU A 7 3.76 -8.89 -0.31
N ARG A 8 4.19 -9.77 -1.20
CA ARG A 8 3.75 -11.17 -1.27
C ARG A 8 4.84 -12.10 -0.76
N LEU A 9 4.43 -13.03 0.11
CA LEU A 9 5.23 -14.15 0.60
C LEU A 9 4.54 -15.45 0.17
N ASN A 10 5.27 -16.58 0.27
CA ASN A 10 4.68 -17.90 0.00
C ASN A 10 3.52 -18.25 0.94
N LYS A 11 3.47 -17.62 2.13
CA LYS A 11 2.45 -17.85 3.16
C LYS A 11 1.35 -16.79 3.23
N GLY A 12 1.38 -15.77 2.37
CA GLY A 12 0.34 -14.73 2.35
C GLY A 12 0.83 -13.36 1.93
N LEU A 13 0.16 -12.30 2.42
CA LEU A 13 0.36 -10.92 1.99
C LEU A 13 0.65 -10.01 3.19
N VAL A 14 1.46 -8.98 2.98
CA VAL A 14 1.71 -7.91 3.96
C VAL A 14 1.47 -6.56 3.29
N PHE A 15 0.70 -5.70 3.94
CA PHE A 15 0.40 -4.35 3.48
C PHE A 15 0.83 -3.35 4.54
N MET A 16 1.49 -2.26 4.13
CA MET A 16 1.83 -1.16 5.03
C MET A 16 1.67 0.17 4.31
N SER A 17 1.05 1.15 4.97
CA SER A 17 0.86 2.50 4.42
C SER A 17 1.15 3.58 5.45
N ASP A 18 1.79 4.66 5.04
CA ASP A 18 1.88 5.88 5.84
C ASP A 18 0.54 6.62 5.88
N THR A 19 0.42 7.62 6.77
CA THR A 19 -0.83 8.39 6.93
C THR A 19 -0.66 9.89 6.67
N ARG A 20 0.57 10.38 6.53
CA ARG A 20 0.81 11.80 6.23
C ARG A 20 0.28 12.16 4.85
N THR A 21 -0.52 13.21 4.78
CA THR A 21 -1.19 13.62 3.53
C THR A 21 -1.11 15.14 3.36
N ASN A 22 -0.93 15.58 2.11
CA ASN A 22 -1.08 16.98 1.74
C ASN A 22 -2.56 17.32 1.60
N ALA A 23 -3.09 18.16 2.48
CA ALA A 23 -4.46 18.67 2.36
C ALA A 23 -4.53 20.10 1.76
N GLY A 24 -3.39 20.68 1.36
CA GLY A 24 -3.29 22.04 0.84
C GLY A 24 -1.95 22.70 1.17
N VAL A 25 -1.73 23.93 0.69
CA VAL A 25 -0.54 24.71 1.03
C VAL A 25 -0.45 24.83 2.56
N ASP A 26 0.68 24.40 3.12
CA ASP A 26 1.00 24.40 4.56
C ASP A 26 0.08 23.57 5.48
N ASN A 27 -0.70 22.63 4.94
CA ASN A 27 -1.56 21.76 5.74
C ASN A 27 -1.22 20.27 5.57
N PHE A 28 -0.46 19.74 6.53
CA PHE A 28 -0.25 18.30 6.68
C PHE A 28 -1.30 17.72 7.63
N SER A 29 -2.03 16.72 7.16
CA SER A 29 -2.99 15.99 7.98
C SER A 29 -2.62 14.51 8.06
N VAL A 30 -3.19 13.83 9.05
CA VAL A 30 -3.16 12.37 9.18
C VAL A 30 -4.43 11.84 8.53
N THR A 31 -4.29 11.15 7.41
CA THR A 31 -5.40 10.50 6.71
C THR A 31 -5.08 9.03 6.48
N ARG A 32 -6.05 8.16 6.78
CA ARG A 32 -5.94 6.72 6.50
C ARG A 32 -5.81 6.49 5.00
N LYS A 33 -4.87 5.64 4.61
CA LYS A 33 -4.64 5.27 3.21
C LYS A 33 -4.85 3.80 2.92
N MET A 34 -5.15 2.98 3.94
CA MET A 34 -5.43 1.56 3.83
C MET A 34 -6.88 1.28 4.23
N PHE A 35 -7.59 0.52 3.40
CA PHE A 35 -8.99 0.17 3.56
C PHE A 35 -9.14 -1.34 3.40
N THR A 36 -10.13 -1.94 4.05
CA THR A 36 -10.33 -3.39 3.97
C THR A 36 -11.81 -3.72 4.04
N TRP A 37 -12.22 -4.63 3.17
CA TRP A 37 -13.53 -5.24 3.10
C TRP A 37 -13.37 -6.76 3.25
N ASP A 38 -14.28 -7.40 3.96
CA ASP A 38 -14.25 -8.84 4.14
C ASP A 38 -15.65 -9.45 4.27
N VAL A 39 -15.76 -10.70 3.85
CA VAL A 39 -16.85 -11.61 4.23
C VAL A 39 -16.18 -12.76 4.96
N PRO A 40 -16.31 -12.84 6.31
CA PRO A 40 -15.60 -13.83 7.11
C PRO A 40 -15.76 -15.26 6.59
N GLY A 41 -14.64 -15.96 6.41
CA GLY A 41 -14.62 -17.34 5.90
C GLY A 41 -14.75 -17.47 4.37
N GLU A 42 -14.85 -16.35 3.65
CA GLU A 42 -15.02 -16.34 2.19
C GLU A 42 -14.02 -15.43 1.47
N ARG A 43 -13.83 -14.19 1.92
CA ARG A 43 -12.94 -13.23 1.23
C ARG A 43 -12.39 -12.15 2.16
N VAL A 44 -11.20 -11.67 1.83
CA VAL A 44 -10.60 -10.46 2.41
C VAL A 44 -9.98 -9.65 1.28
N ILE A 45 -10.25 -8.35 1.26
CA ILE A 45 -9.82 -7.42 0.22
C ILE A 45 -9.22 -6.20 0.92
N THR A 46 -7.96 -5.89 0.64
CA THR A 46 -7.24 -4.73 1.15
C THR A 46 -6.87 -3.79 0.01
N LEU A 47 -7.08 -2.50 0.22
CA LEU A 47 -6.82 -1.46 -0.76
C LEU A 47 -5.95 -0.37 -0.12
N MET A 48 -4.90 0.07 -0.82
CA MET A 48 -4.07 1.20 -0.43
C MET A 48 -4.07 2.27 -1.51
N THR A 49 -4.15 3.54 -1.12
CA THR A 49 -4.25 4.67 -2.05
C THR A 49 -3.03 5.59 -1.99
N SER A 50 -2.74 6.24 -3.13
CA SER A 50 -1.75 7.31 -3.23
C SER A 50 -2.15 8.31 -4.31
N GLY A 51 -1.83 9.59 -4.13
CA GLY A 51 -2.09 10.65 -5.11
C GLY A 51 -3.04 11.71 -4.59
N ASN A 52 -3.90 12.23 -5.47
CA ASN A 52 -4.87 13.28 -5.10
C ASN A 52 -5.85 12.77 -4.04
N LEU A 53 -5.90 13.46 -2.89
CA LEU A 53 -6.73 13.04 -1.76
C LEU A 53 -8.23 12.96 -2.12
N ALA A 54 -8.77 13.99 -2.78
CA ALA A 54 -10.18 14.02 -3.17
C ALA A 54 -10.53 12.84 -4.09
N THR A 55 -9.69 12.56 -5.09
CA THR A 55 -9.86 11.41 -5.99
C THR A 55 -9.88 10.09 -5.21
N THR A 56 -8.91 9.89 -4.30
CA THR A 56 -8.82 8.64 -3.53
C THR A 56 -9.98 8.47 -2.55
N GLN A 57 -10.46 9.54 -1.93
CA GLN A 57 -11.61 9.50 -1.03
C GLN A 57 -12.90 9.21 -1.81
N SER A 58 -13.11 9.85 -2.95
CA SER A 58 -14.27 9.58 -3.80
C SER A 58 -14.27 8.12 -4.29
N LEU A 59 -13.13 7.58 -4.70
CA LEU A 59 -13.00 6.17 -5.07
C LEU A 59 -13.45 5.24 -3.93
N VAL A 60 -12.89 5.42 -2.73
CA VAL A 60 -13.21 4.57 -1.59
C VAL A 60 -14.68 4.71 -1.18
N SER A 61 -15.20 5.94 -1.15
CA SER A 61 -16.60 6.22 -0.82
C SER A 61 -17.56 5.56 -1.80
N LEU A 62 -17.29 5.61 -3.10
CA LEU A 62 -18.13 4.95 -4.12
C LEU A 62 -18.10 3.43 -3.98
N LEU A 63 -16.93 2.82 -3.72
CA LEU A 63 -16.82 1.37 -3.49
C LEU A 63 -17.60 0.95 -2.23
N GLU A 64 -17.52 1.75 -1.17
CA GLU A 64 -18.21 1.53 0.09
C GLU A 64 -19.74 1.70 -0.05
N GLU A 65 -20.19 2.77 -0.73
CA GLU A 65 -21.61 3.04 -0.95
C GLU A 65 -22.27 1.96 -1.82
N ARG A 66 -21.62 1.60 -2.93
CA ARG A 66 -22.06 0.50 -3.82
C ARG A 66 -22.09 -0.85 -3.11
N SER A 67 -21.32 -1.03 -2.03
CA SER A 67 -21.36 -2.26 -1.24
C SER A 67 -22.55 -2.37 -0.29
N LYS A 68 -23.21 -1.25 0.03
CA LYS A 68 -24.35 -1.19 0.96
C LYS A 68 -25.70 -1.27 0.25
N ILE A 69 -25.76 -0.81 -1.00
CA ILE A 69 -26.99 -0.72 -1.78
C ILE A 69 -27.13 -1.98 -2.64
N THR A 70 -27.83 -2.99 -2.12
CA THR A 70 -28.09 -4.28 -2.81
C THR A 70 -29.08 -4.18 -3.97
N THR A 71 -29.68 -3.01 -4.21
CA THR A 71 -30.75 -2.83 -5.20
C THR A 71 -30.29 -2.35 -6.58
N GLU A 72 -29.04 -1.92 -6.73
CA GLU A 72 -28.50 -1.48 -8.03
C GLU A 72 -27.78 -2.62 -8.77
N ARG A 73 -27.91 -2.66 -10.10
CA ARG A 73 -27.46 -3.76 -10.99
C ARG A 73 -25.93 -3.91 -11.12
N SER A 74 -25.14 -3.34 -10.22
CA SER A 74 -23.68 -3.41 -10.23
C SER A 74 -23.20 -4.28 -9.09
N PRO A 75 -22.48 -5.39 -9.34
CA PRO A 75 -22.01 -6.27 -8.26
C PRO A 75 -21.08 -5.50 -7.32
N SER A 76 -21.36 -5.61 -6.02
CA SER A 76 -20.52 -5.05 -4.97
C SER A 76 -19.10 -5.62 -5.03
N ILE A 77 -18.11 -4.87 -4.53
CA ILE A 77 -16.75 -5.38 -4.31
C ILE A 77 -16.76 -6.68 -3.46
N LEU A 78 -17.80 -6.86 -2.64
CA LEU A 78 -18.04 -8.03 -1.80
C LEU A 78 -18.74 -9.20 -2.51
N GLU A 79 -19.18 -9.05 -3.76
CA GLU A 79 -19.93 -10.08 -4.50
C GLU A 79 -19.16 -10.61 -5.72
N LEU A 80 -18.15 -9.87 -6.19
CA LEU A 80 -17.37 -10.25 -7.37
C LEU A 80 -16.64 -11.60 -7.19
N PRO A 81 -16.62 -12.50 -8.18
CA PRO A 81 -16.13 -13.86 -7.96
C PRO A 81 -14.60 -14.01 -7.96
N THR A 82 -13.83 -13.02 -8.43
CA THR A 82 -12.37 -13.11 -8.49
C THR A 82 -11.68 -11.79 -8.13
N MET A 83 -10.44 -11.87 -7.63
CA MET A 83 -9.61 -10.69 -7.36
C MET A 83 -9.29 -9.89 -8.64
N PHE A 84 -9.21 -10.56 -9.79
CA PHE A 84 -9.08 -9.89 -11.09
C PHE A 84 -10.29 -9.00 -11.42
N GLN A 85 -11.51 -9.48 -11.17
CA GLN A 85 -12.71 -8.67 -11.36
C GLN A 85 -12.77 -7.51 -10.36
N ILE A 86 -12.32 -7.72 -9.12
CA ILE A 86 -12.16 -6.63 -8.15
C ILE A 86 -11.19 -5.57 -8.69
N ALA A 87 -10.03 -5.97 -9.23
CA ALA A 87 -9.07 -5.04 -9.83
C ALA A 87 -9.69 -4.26 -11.00
N ARG A 88 -10.50 -4.92 -11.84
CA ARG A 88 -11.27 -4.26 -12.91
C ARG A 88 -12.28 -3.24 -12.37
N LEU A 89 -13.03 -3.58 -11.34
CA LEU A 89 -14.00 -2.67 -10.71
C LEU A 89 -13.29 -1.46 -10.09
N VAL A 90 -12.18 -1.67 -9.37
CA VAL A 90 -11.40 -0.58 -8.79
C VAL A 90 -10.82 0.32 -9.88
N GLY A 91 -10.27 -0.26 -10.95
CA GLY A 91 -9.75 0.48 -12.10
C GLY A 91 -10.81 1.29 -12.84
N SER A 92 -11.99 0.72 -13.09
CA SER A 92 -13.09 1.45 -13.73
C SER A 92 -13.62 2.58 -12.85
N THR A 93 -13.76 2.34 -11.54
CA THR A 93 -14.22 3.35 -10.57
C THR A 93 -13.20 4.48 -10.42
N LEU A 94 -11.91 4.16 -10.41
CA LEU A 94 -10.86 5.19 -10.38
C LEU A 94 -10.92 6.07 -11.62
N ARG A 95 -11.06 5.46 -12.80
CA ARG A 95 -11.19 6.19 -14.06
C ARG A 95 -12.45 7.07 -14.09
N GLU A 96 -13.57 6.57 -13.59
CA GLU A 96 -14.84 7.32 -13.43
C GLU A 96 -14.63 8.57 -12.56
N VAL A 97 -14.06 8.43 -11.38
CA VAL A 97 -13.80 9.56 -10.47
C VAL A 97 -12.87 10.59 -11.09
N ILE A 98 -11.82 10.13 -11.79
CA ILE A 98 -10.89 11.03 -12.48
C ILE A 98 -11.61 11.77 -13.61
N SER A 99 -12.43 11.07 -14.42
CA SER A 99 -13.17 11.70 -15.52
C SER A 99 -14.15 12.76 -15.03
N ASP A 100 -14.85 12.50 -13.93
CA ASP A 100 -15.87 13.41 -13.39
C ASP A 100 -15.27 14.65 -12.72
N SER A 101 -14.01 14.57 -12.30
CA SER A 101 -13.26 15.69 -11.71
C SER A 101 -12.80 16.71 -12.77
N HIS A 102 -12.99 16.44 -14.07
CA HIS A 102 -12.63 17.36 -15.15
C HIS A 102 -13.72 18.41 -15.40
N THR A 103 -13.52 19.61 -14.84
CA THR A 103 -14.16 20.83 -15.33
C THR A 103 -13.20 21.53 -16.29
N GLU A 104 -13.54 21.54 -17.59
CA GLU A 104 -12.96 22.31 -18.70
C GLU A 104 -11.43 22.58 -18.68
N GLY A 105 -10.65 21.75 -19.39
CA GLY A 105 -9.27 22.05 -19.81
C GLY A 105 -8.27 20.89 -19.72
N GLN A 106 -7.47 20.69 -20.77
CA GLN A 106 -6.46 19.60 -20.84
C GLN A 106 -5.36 19.68 -19.76
N GLN A 107 -5.06 20.88 -19.24
CA GLN A 107 -4.03 21.09 -18.21
C GLN A 107 -4.43 20.64 -16.80
N ALA A 108 -5.72 20.36 -16.53
CA ALA A 108 -6.19 19.90 -15.22
C ALA A 108 -5.92 18.40 -14.96
N SER A 109 -5.62 17.62 -16.00
CA SER A 109 -5.51 16.16 -15.96
C SER A 109 -4.39 15.58 -15.09
N SER A 110 -3.32 16.34 -14.85
CA SER A 110 -2.22 15.87 -13.99
C SER A 110 -2.52 16.07 -12.50
N LYS A 111 -3.49 16.94 -12.13
CA LYS A 111 -3.77 17.30 -10.73
C LYS A 111 -4.60 16.27 -9.98
N PHE A 112 -5.37 15.45 -10.68
CA PHE A 112 -6.32 14.49 -10.09
C PHE A 112 -5.86 13.03 -10.19
N LYS A 113 -4.59 12.78 -10.50
CA LYS A 113 -4.09 11.41 -10.62
C LYS A 113 -3.99 10.74 -9.25
N ALA A 114 -4.36 9.46 -9.23
CA ALA A 114 -4.15 8.57 -8.10
C ALA A 114 -3.74 7.17 -8.59
N SER A 115 -3.07 6.43 -7.72
CA SER A 115 -2.68 5.03 -7.94
C SER A 115 -3.13 4.22 -6.75
N VAL A 116 -3.43 2.95 -7.00
CA VAL A 116 -4.04 2.07 -6.00
C VAL A 116 -3.33 0.73 -6.02
N ILE A 117 -3.06 0.18 -4.84
CA ILE A 117 -2.74 -1.23 -4.68
C ILE A 117 -4.00 -1.90 -4.13
N VAL A 118 -4.46 -2.97 -4.78
CA VAL A 118 -5.56 -3.80 -4.26
C VAL A 118 -5.11 -5.25 -4.21
N GLY A 119 -5.27 -5.91 -3.07
CA GLY A 119 -4.86 -7.30 -2.89
C GLY A 119 -5.68 -8.00 -1.84
N GLY A 120 -5.51 -9.31 -1.73
CA GLY A 120 -6.31 -10.14 -0.84
C GLY A 120 -6.53 -11.53 -1.41
N GLN A 121 -7.58 -12.20 -0.93
CA GLN A 121 -7.94 -13.54 -1.37
C GLN A 121 -9.45 -13.73 -1.32
N ILE A 122 -9.97 -14.42 -2.34
CA ILE A 122 -11.34 -14.96 -2.39
C ILE A 122 -11.22 -16.48 -2.41
N LYS A 123 -12.11 -17.16 -1.69
CA LYS A 123 -12.14 -18.63 -1.62
C LYS A 123 -12.14 -19.26 -3.00
N GLY A 124 -11.23 -20.22 -3.20
CA GLY A 124 -11.00 -20.87 -4.50
C GLY A 124 -9.92 -20.21 -5.37
N GLY A 125 -9.44 -19.02 -4.99
CA GLY A 125 -8.27 -18.37 -5.59
C GLY A 125 -7.08 -18.30 -4.62
N ALA A 126 -5.89 -18.10 -5.17
CA ALA A 126 -4.68 -17.81 -4.38
C ALA A 126 -4.67 -16.35 -3.91
N PRO A 127 -3.93 -16.01 -2.84
CA PRO A 127 -3.66 -14.62 -2.49
C PRO A 127 -2.97 -13.91 -3.65
N THR A 128 -3.52 -12.77 -4.08
CA THR A 128 -2.97 -11.98 -5.18
C THR A 128 -3.10 -10.48 -4.90
N MET A 129 -2.42 -9.67 -5.70
CA MET A 129 -2.38 -8.22 -5.60
C MET A 129 -2.21 -7.59 -6.97
N PHE A 130 -2.78 -6.41 -7.15
CA PHE A 130 -2.75 -5.63 -8.37
C PHE A 130 -2.32 -4.21 -8.09
N LEU A 131 -1.54 -3.65 -9.00
CA LEU A 131 -1.24 -2.22 -9.07
C LEU A 131 -2.12 -1.57 -10.14
N ILE A 132 -3.04 -0.72 -9.71
CA ILE A 132 -3.93 0.05 -10.56
C ILE A 132 -3.31 1.41 -10.87
N TYR A 133 -3.17 1.70 -12.16
CA TYR A 133 -2.67 2.97 -12.67
C TYR A 133 -3.80 4.02 -12.80
N PRO A 134 -3.49 5.32 -12.87
CA PRO A 134 -4.49 6.37 -13.04
C PRO A 134 -5.42 6.17 -14.24
N GLU A 135 -4.95 5.49 -15.29
CA GLU A 135 -5.70 5.19 -16.50
C GLU A 135 -6.75 4.06 -16.30
N GLY A 136 -6.75 3.42 -15.13
CA GLY A 136 -7.67 2.35 -14.73
C GLY A 136 -7.25 0.94 -15.19
N ASN A 137 -6.16 0.83 -15.97
CA ASN A 137 -5.51 -0.45 -16.24
C ASN A 137 -4.61 -0.86 -15.05
N PHE A 138 -4.18 -2.11 -15.04
CA PHE A 138 -3.43 -2.66 -13.93
C PHE A 138 -2.48 -3.78 -14.33
N ILE A 139 -1.53 -4.07 -13.45
CA ILE A 139 -0.67 -5.27 -13.50
C ILE A 139 -0.88 -6.11 -12.26
N GLU A 140 -0.60 -7.41 -12.37
CA GLU A 140 -0.69 -8.39 -11.28
C GLU A 140 0.69 -8.69 -10.69
N ILE A 141 0.71 -9.00 -9.39
CA ILE A 141 1.91 -9.42 -8.67
C ILE A 141 2.40 -10.78 -9.18
N THR A 142 3.72 -10.97 -9.26
CA THR A 142 4.32 -12.22 -9.75
C THR A 142 5.43 -12.70 -8.82
N GLU A 143 6.07 -13.82 -9.14
CA GLU A 143 7.26 -14.30 -8.42
C GLU A 143 8.46 -13.39 -8.69
N ASP A 144 8.65 -12.99 -9.94
CA ASP A 144 9.72 -12.07 -10.34
C ASP A 144 9.55 -10.65 -9.78
N ASN A 145 8.30 -10.25 -9.50
CA ASN A 145 7.99 -8.95 -8.90
C ASN A 145 7.05 -9.13 -7.70
N PRO A 146 7.61 -9.48 -6.52
CA PRO A 146 6.84 -9.92 -5.36
C PRO A 146 6.35 -8.77 -4.46
N PHE A 147 6.48 -7.52 -4.91
CA PHE A 147 5.92 -6.38 -4.19
C PHE A 147 5.54 -5.24 -5.13
N PHE A 148 4.58 -4.44 -4.69
CA PHE A 148 4.24 -3.16 -5.31
C PHE A 148 4.44 -2.02 -4.33
N GLN A 149 4.82 -0.87 -4.88
CA GLN A 149 4.96 0.38 -4.13
C GLN A 149 4.20 1.48 -4.87
N ILE A 150 3.54 2.36 -4.13
CA ILE A 150 2.90 3.59 -4.66
C ILE A 150 3.33 4.81 -3.84
N GLY A 151 3.34 5.98 -4.47
CA GLY A 151 3.82 7.23 -3.88
C GLY A 151 5.35 7.38 -3.93
N GLU A 152 5.97 7.79 -2.84
CA GLU A 152 7.42 8.09 -2.71
C GLU A 152 8.28 6.81 -2.59
N ALA A 153 8.13 5.89 -3.54
CA ALA A 153 8.66 4.53 -3.47
C ALA A 153 10.21 4.40 -3.54
N LYS A 154 10.91 5.43 -4.04
CA LYS A 154 12.32 5.30 -4.42
C LYS A 154 13.27 5.08 -3.23
N TYR A 155 13.00 5.71 -2.10
CA TYR A 155 13.89 5.71 -0.93
C TYR A 155 13.91 4.36 -0.22
N GLY A 156 12.74 3.74 -0.05
CA GLY A 156 12.58 2.45 0.63
C GLY A 156 12.80 1.24 -0.28
N LYS A 157 12.92 1.40 -1.60
CA LYS A 157 13.07 0.29 -2.55
C LYS A 157 14.36 -0.53 -2.39
N PRO A 158 15.55 0.05 -2.18
CA PRO A 158 16.79 -0.72 -2.17
C PRO A 158 16.86 -1.82 -1.11
N ILE A 159 16.27 -1.61 0.08
CA ILE A 159 16.25 -2.64 1.12
C ILE A 159 15.32 -3.80 0.75
N LEU A 160 14.16 -3.50 0.14
CA LEU A 160 13.23 -4.53 -0.34
C LEU A 160 13.91 -5.43 -1.38
N VAL A 161 14.62 -4.84 -2.34
CA VAL A 161 15.31 -5.59 -3.40
C VAL A 161 16.45 -6.46 -2.84
N ARG A 162 17.09 -6.05 -1.75
CA ARG A 162 18.27 -6.76 -1.22
C ARG A 162 17.95 -7.81 -0.17
N ALA A 163 16.91 -7.61 0.62
CA ALA A 163 16.62 -8.41 1.80
C ALA A 163 15.32 -9.20 1.68
N TYR A 164 14.54 -9.01 0.62
CA TYR A 164 13.35 -9.83 0.37
C TYR A 164 13.73 -11.30 0.18
N ASP A 165 12.92 -12.16 0.78
CA ASP A 165 12.97 -13.61 0.67
C ASP A 165 11.50 -14.09 0.73
N PRO A 166 11.02 -14.88 -0.25
CA PRO A 166 9.63 -15.34 -0.26
C PRO A 166 9.24 -16.23 0.92
N ASP A 167 10.22 -16.83 1.61
CA ASP A 167 10.02 -17.73 2.75
C ASP A 167 10.14 -17.04 4.12
N MET A 168 10.55 -15.76 4.17
CA MET A 168 10.73 -15.02 5.43
C MET A 168 9.47 -15.01 6.30
N SER A 169 9.64 -14.98 7.63
CA SER A 169 8.52 -14.86 8.58
C SER A 169 7.71 -13.57 8.35
N PHE A 170 6.46 -13.53 8.83
CA PHE A 170 5.68 -12.28 8.74
C PHE A 170 6.32 -11.18 9.59
N GLU A 171 6.92 -11.56 10.71
CA GLU A 171 7.67 -10.70 11.61
C GLU A 171 8.90 -10.08 10.92
N ASP A 172 9.65 -10.88 10.15
CA ASP A 172 10.79 -10.37 9.37
C ASP A 172 10.33 -9.52 8.19
N ALA A 173 9.21 -9.86 7.54
CA ALA A 173 8.62 -9.02 6.52
C ALA A 173 8.18 -7.66 7.07
N VAL A 174 7.53 -7.63 8.24
CA VAL A 174 7.16 -6.38 8.93
C VAL A 174 8.39 -5.57 9.29
N LYS A 175 9.44 -6.21 9.83
CA LYS A 175 10.73 -5.57 10.12
C LYS A 175 11.36 -4.97 8.85
N LEU A 176 11.36 -5.70 7.74
CA LEU A 176 11.84 -5.24 6.43
C LEU A 176 11.05 -4.01 5.95
N LEU A 177 9.71 -4.05 6.06
CA LEU A 177 8.87 -2.91 5.70
C LEU A 177 9.15 -1.71 6.61
N ILE A 178 9.30 -1.88 7.92
CA ILE A 178 9.67 -0.79 8.84
C ILE A 178 10.98 -0.12 8.41
N VAL A 179 12.01 -0.89 8.05
CA VAL A 179 13.28 -0.33 7.55
C VAL A 179 13.09 0.44 6.23
N SER A 180 12.22 -0.06 5.35
CA SER A 180 11.84 0.61 4.11
C SER A 180 11.15 1.96 4.37
N PHE A 181 10.22 2.00 5.32
CA PHE A 181 9.53 3.23 5.76
C PHE A 181 10.47 4.19 6.49
N ASP A 182 11.32 3.71 7.39
CA ASP A 182 12.31 4.53 8.13
C ASP A 182 13.23 5.28 7.17
N SER A 183 13.78 4.57 6.18
CA SER A 183 14.63 5.16 5.13
C SER A 183 13.89 6.25 4.35
N THR A 184 12.59 6.05 4.12
CA THR A 184 11.75 6.97 3.35
C THR A 184 11.37 8.20 4.18
N ILE A 185 10.97 8.03 5.44
CA ILE A 185 10.61 9.10 6.37
C ILE A 185 11.80 10.02 6.64
N LYS A 186 13.00 9.45 6.84
CA LYS A 186 14.23 10.23 7.06
C LYS A 186 14.66 11.03 5.83
N ALA A 187 14.35 10.55 4.62
CA ALA A 187 14.75 11.19 3.38
C ALA A 187 13.68 12.11 2.77
N ASN A 188 12.41 11.98 3.15
CA ASN A 188 11.30 12.70 2.54
C ASN A 188 10.18 13.02 3.55
N LEU A 189 10.04 14.31 3.87
CA LEU A 189 9.05 14.82 4.85
C LEU A 189 7.59 14.58 4.45
N SER A 190 7.34 14.24 3.18
CA SER A 190 5.99 13.99 2.67
C SER A 190 5.43 12.61 3.04
N VAL A 191 6.23 11.79 3.72
CA VAL A 191 5.87 10.48 4.27
C VAL A 191 6.04 10.55 5.79
N GLY A 192 5.13 9.94 6.55
CA GLY A 192 5.24 9.97 8.01
C GLY A 192 4.29 9.06 8.76
N LEU A 193 4.69 8.78 10.00
CA LEU A 193 3.88 8.10 11.01
C LEU A 193 2.56 8.87 11.31
N PRO A 194 1.52 8.18 11.81
CA PRO A 194 1.47 6.72 12.06
C PRO A 194 1.46 5.88 10.77
N LEU A 195 1.79 4.59 10.89
CA LEU A 195 1.68 3.61 9.80
C LEU A 195 0.53 2.64 10.08
N ASP A 196 -0.27 2.33 9.06
CA ASP A 196 -1.26 1.27 9.11
C ASP A 196 -0.64 -0.03 8.57
N LEU A 197 -0.80 -1.15 9.29
CA LEU A 197 -0.29 -2.48 8.92
C LEU A 197 -1.43 -3.50 8.82
N HIS A 198 -1.38 -4.34 7.79
CA HIS A 198 -2.21 -5.52 7.65
C HIS A 198 -1.39 -6.72 7.19
N VAL A 199 -1.43 -7.80 7.97
CA VAL A 199 -0.83 -9.10 7.65
C VAL A 199 -1.96 -10.06 7.33
N TYR A 200 -1.93 -10.67 6.15
CA TYR A 200 -2.94 -11.62 5.69
C TYR A 200 -2.30 -13.00 5.52
N PHE A 201 -2.81 -13.97 6.29
CA PHE A 201 -2.42 -15.37 6.19
C PHE A 201 -3.19 -16.02 5.05
N GLN A 202 -2.48 -16.71 4.15
CA GLN A 202 -3.11 -17.47 3.08
C GLN A 202 -4.17 -18.44 3.65
N ASP A 203 -5.31 -18.53 2.97
CA ASP A 203 -6.44 -19.41 3.27
C ASP A 203 -7.12 -19.14 4.63
N SER A 204 -6.77 -18.03 5.30
CA SER A 204 -7.40 -17.67 6.58
C SER A 204 -8.79 -17.08 6.40
N PHE A 205 -9.02 -16.31 5.32
CA PHE A 205 -10.26 -15.56 5.05
C PHE A 205 -10.78 -14.75 6.24
N VAL A 206 -9.87 -14.27 7.08
CA VAL A 206 -10.16 -13.42 8.24
C VAL A 206 -9.30 -12.18 8.14
N ALA A 207 -9.92 -11.01 8.27
CA ALA A 207 -9.16 -9.79 8.48
C ALA A 207 -8.69 -9.78 9.95
N THR A 208 -7.44 -10.14 10.20
CA THR A 208 -6.85 -10.16 11.54
C THR A 208 -6.70 -8.74 12.11
N ALA A 209 -6.22 -8.63 13.35
CA ALA A 209 -5.89 -7.35 13.97
C ALA A 209 -5.02 -6.50 13.03
N ARG A 210 -5.40 -5.23 12.89
CA ARG A 210 -4.79 -4.24 11.99
C ARG A 210 -4.06 -3.21 12.85
N PRO A 211 -2.84 -3.54 13.34
CA PRO A 211 -2.14 -2.65 14.25
C PRO A 211 -1.76 -1.36 13.53
N ARG A 212 -1.84 -0.27 14.27
CA ARG A 212 -1.29 1.01 13.87
C ARG A 212 0.01 1.23 14.61
N ILE A 213 1.07 1.51 13.87
CA ILE A 213 2.39 1.87 14.41
C ILE A 213 2.35 3.37 14.66
N GLU A 214 2.20 3.76 15.92
CA GLU A 214 2.12 5.15 16.34
C GLU A 214 3.50 5.84 16.34
N VAL A 215 3.50 7.17 16.46
CA VAL A 215 4.73 7.98 16.42
C VAL A 215 5.73 7.58 17.53
N ASP A 216 5.19 7.19 18.68
CA ASP A 216 5.90 6.79 19.90
C ASP A 216 6.03 5.26 20.05
N ASP A 217 5.72 4.48 19.00
CA ASP A 217 5.81 3.03 19.04
C ASP A 217 7.23 2.54 19.39
N ALA A 218 7.36 1.87 20.53
CA ALA A 218 8.64 1.44 21.06
C ALA A 218 9.39 0.46 20.14
N TYR A 219 8.65 -0.39 19.42
CA TYR A 219 9.25 -1.35 18.50
C TYR A 219 9.80 -0.64 17.25
N TYR A 220 9.06 0.29 16.67
CA TYR A 220 9.53 1.13 15.56
C TYR A 220 10.81 1.88 15.94
N GLN A 221 10.84 2.53 17.11
CA GLN A 221 12.01 3.28 17.58
C GLN A 221 13.24 2.38 17.78
N ALA A 222 13.04 1.18 18.33
CA ALA A 222 14.10 0.20 18.51
C ALA A 222 14.68 -0.27 17.17
N VAL A 223 13.83 -0.58 16.18
CA VAL A 223 14.27 -0.98 14.83
C VAL A 223 15.01 0.16 14.13
N SER A 224 14.45 1.39 14.14
CA SER A 224 15.05 2.56 13.50
C SER A 224 16.45 2.87 14.04
N SER A 225 16.61 2.83 15.37
CA SER A 225 17.88 3.10 16.04
C SER A 225 18.91 2.00 15.76
N SER A 226 18.52 0.74 15.96
CA SER A 226 19.40 -0.41 15.76
C SER A 226 19.86 -0.55 14.31
N TRP A 227 18.98 -0.25 13.35
CA TRP A 227 19.32 -0.24 11.93
C TRP A 227 20.32 0.85 11.58
N GLY A 228 20.15 2.06 12.14
CA GLY A 228 21.10 3.17 11.98
C GLY A 228 22.50 2.82 12.50
N ASP A 229 22.58 2.15 13.65
CA ASP A 229 23.85 1.68 14.22
C ASP A 229 24.49 0.59 13.36
N ALA A 230 23.70 -0.39 12.92
CA ALA A 230 24.18 -1.46 12.05
C ALA A 230 24.76 -0.93 10.73
N LEU A 231 24.11 0.04 10.10
CA LEU A 231 24.60 0.66 8.86
C LEU A 231 25.93 1.39 9.06
N ARG A 232 26.09 2.12 10.16
CA ARG A 232 27.36 2.79 10.50
C ARG A 232 28.49 1.80 10.70
N ASN A 233 28.22 0.71 11.41
CA ASN A 233 29.18 -0.36 11.64
C ASN A 233 29.55 -1.09 10.33
N ALA A 234 28.57 -1.41 9.49
CA ALA A 234 28.81 -2.05 8.20
C ALA A 234 29.67 -1.17 7.28
N LEU A 235 29.40 0.15 7.24
CA LEU A 235 30.20 1.11 6.47
C LEU A 235 31.66 1.16 6.97
N ALA A 236 31.87 1.17 8.28
CA ALA A 236 33.21 1.19 8.88
C ALA A 236 34.03 -0.08 8.63
N GLN A 237 33.36 -1.20 8.31
CA GLN A 237 33.99 -2.48 7.98
C GLN A 237 34.34 -2.62 6.49
N LEU A 238 33.90 -1.68 5.63
CA LEU A 238 34.25 -1.71 4.22
C LEU A 238 35.73 -1.39 4.01
N PRO A 239 36.37 -1.98 2.98
CA PRO A 239 37.74 -1.62 2.63
C PRO A 239 37.89 -0.11 2.41
N SER A 240 38.94 0.48 2.99
CA SER A 240 39.27 1.88 2.74
C SER A 240 39.71 2.08 1.30
N TYR A 241 39.24 3.15 0.67
CA TYR A 241 39.75 3.58 -0.63
C TYR A 241 41.13 4.22 -0.43
N ASN A 242 42.17 3.67 -1.07
CA ASN A 242 43.49 4.30 -1.08
C ASN A 242 43.46 5.52 -2.01
N ILE A 243 43.87 6.68 -1.48
CA ILE A 243 43.91 7.96 -2.21
C ILE A 243 45.31 8.23 -2.83
N ASP A 244 46.21 7.25 -2.73
CA ASP A 244 47.58 7.31 -3.27
C ASP A 244 47.71 6.71 -4.68
#